data_AF-A0AA38NWP1-F1
#
_entry.id   AF-A0AA38NWP1-F1
#
_cell.length_a   1.000
_cell.length_b   1.000
_cell.length_c   1.000
_cell.angle_alpha   90.00
_cell.angle_beta   90.00
_cell.angle_gamma   90.00
#
_symmetry.space_group_name_H-M   'P 1'
#
loop_
_entity.id
_entity.type
_entity.pdbx_description
1 polymer ?
#
loop_
_entity_poly.entity_id
_entity_poly.type
_entity_poly.pdbx_seq_one_letter_code
_entity_poly.pdbx_strand_id
1 'polypeptide(L)'
;MVDTKISEFGGDIDERQNPVDFERAFLRTMRASRVERAEYVKEFELYLKHGSPADTWYAEKAPALGEWDTFIAAFRTQFPAPKVQARTPMEYERILVELRLEESKMLDRHPETHDYMWRWYADELLRYAKLAKVDSGCSSIITVRDALPYALKCKVGDEHGNWTSFVEAIKAIQKQEIEEGLERKRFMEKAKERATAEAVVASKNFWEAAPQVPESPSKALGRSFSGMGLEGGYRGGFGGGQRGGFGGRGNHSGGRGPFHQMTLSDDQVATLARNAALLPHHPDTVEGQRAYREQLVSWARQWGKEAAIDFQKPVPLTPGTAPICSGECYNCGMRGHQGRSCTATGAQALGPREREWRVLCGRHLPRSSPSERPRAVNNVMDAEFEAWASADSGNGAGSMA
;
A
#
# COMPACT_ATOMS: atom_id res chain seq x y z
N MET A 1 50.84 -14.74 -4.65
CA MET A 1 50.77 -13.71 -5.71
C MET A 1 49.31 -13.34 -5.85
N VAL A 2 48.92 -12.13 -5.45
CA VAL A 2 47.55 -11.67 -5.62
C VAL A 2 47.42 -11.22 -7.07
N ASP A 3 46.72 -12.02 -7.85
CA ASP A 3 46.43 -11.77 -9.25
C ASP A 3 45.51 -10.53 -9.32
N THR A 4 46.13 -9.34 -9.35
CA THR A 4 45.41 -8.06 -9.29
C THR A 4 45.02 -7.71 -10.72
N LYS A 5 44.11 -8.48 -11.30
CA LYS A 5 43.67 -8.33 -12.68
C LYS A 5 42.88 -7.03 -12.80
N ILE A 6 43.55 -5.94 -13.15
CA ILE A 6 42.90 -4.69 -13.55
C ILE A 6 42.11 -5.00 -14.82
N SER A 7 40.82 -4.66 -14.82
CA SER A 7 40.01 -4.74 -16.04
C SER A 7 40.44 -3.66 -17.01
N GLU A 8 40.62 -4.04 -18.28
CA GLU A 8 40.96 -3.13 -19.39
C GLU A 8 39.93 -2.00 -19.52
N PHE A 9 40.40 -0.79 -19.76
CA PHE A 9 39.55 0.40 -19.92
C PHE A 9 39.29 0.71 -21.39
N GLY A 10 38.02 0.81 -21.79
CA GLY A 10 37.62 1.16 -23.16
C GLY A 10 37.34 2.64 -23.39
N GLY A 11 36.88 3.37 -22.36
CA GLY A 11 36.53 4.80 -22.50
C GLY A 11 35.30 5.08 -23.38
N ASP A 12 34.43 4.08 -23.57
CA ASP A 12 33.17 4.21 -24.29
C ASP A 12 32.08 4.88 -23.42
N ILE A 13 31.02 5.42 -24.05
CA ILE A 13 29.89 6.05 -23.35
C ILE A 13 29.13 5.00 -22.49
N ASP A 14 29.14 3.74 -22.93
CA ASP A 14 28.54 2.61 -22.22
C ASP A 14 29.51 1.91 -21.25
N GLU A 15 30.75 2.41 -21.11
CA GLU A 15 31.76 1.85 -20.21
C GLU A 15 31.30 2.01 -18.74
N ARG A 16 31.17 0.88 -18.05
CA ARG A 16 30.72 0.86 -16.64
C ARG A 16 31.85 1.20 -15.67
N GLN A 17 33.10 1.13 -16.13
CA GLN A 17 34.26 1.39 -15.30
C GLN A 17 34.48 2.90 -15.13
N ASN A 18 34.50 3.37 -13.88
CA ASN A 18 34.80 4.77 -13.58
C ASN A 18 36.29 5.07 -13.91
N PRO A 19 36.59 6.06 -14.76
CA PRO A 19 37.97 6.39 -15.15
C PRO A 19 38.87 6.73 -13.95
N VAL A 20 38.31 7.28 -12.87
CA VAL A 20 39.05 7.60 -11.63
C VAL A 20 39.40 6.32 -10.84
N ASP A 21 38.49 5.35 -10.81
CA ASP A 21 38.75 4.09 -10.12
C ASP A 21 39.74 3.22 -10.90
N PHE A 22 39.67 3.26 -12.24
CA PHE A 22 40.67 2.68 -13.13
C PHE A 22 42.05 3.29 -12.90
N GLU A 23 42.17 4.63 -12.90
CA GLU A 23 43.45 5.31 -12.64
C GLU A 23 44.03 4.87 -11.29
N ARG A 24 43.21 4.83 -10.24
CA ARG A 24 43.64 4.41 -8.90
C ARG A 24 44.07 2.94 -8.87
N ALA A 25 43.38 2.06 -9.61
CA ALA A 25 43.75 0.66 -9.73
C ALA A 25 45.10 0.51 -10.46
N PHE A 26 45.28 1.20 -11.59
CA PHE A 26 46.54 1.26 -12.32
C PHE A 26 47.69 1.72 -11.43
N LEU A 27 47.54 2.86 -10.73
CA LEU A 27 48.57 3.38 -9.82
C LEU A 27 48.91 2.42 -8.67
N ARG A 28 47.92 1.70 -8.12
CA ARG A 28 48.17 0.68 -7.09
C ARG A 28 49.02 -0.46 -7.65
N THR A 29 48.73 -0.93 -8.86
CA THR A 29 49.48 -2.01 -9.52
C THR A 29 50.89 -1.57 -9.90
N MET A 30 51.06 -0.37 -10.49
CA MET A 30 52.40 0.15 -10.81
C MET A 30 53.28 0.29 -9.57
N ARG A 31 52.71 0.76 -8.45
CA ARG A 31 53.42 0.84 -7.16
C ARG A 31 53.73 -0.54 -6.58
N ALA A 32 52.80 -1.49 -6.67
CA ALA A 32 53.02 -2.86 -6.20
C ALA A 32 54.11 -3.58 -7.01
N SER A 33 54.14 -3.36 -8.32
CA SER A 33 55.12 -3.90 -9.26
C SER A 33 56.45 -3.13 -9.27
N ARG A 34 56.56 -2.03 -8.50
CA ARG A 34 57.75 -1.16 -8.43
C ARG A 34 58.22 -0.62 -9.78
N VAL A 35 57.27 -0.33 -10.66
CA VAL A 35 57.56 0.30 -11.94
C VAL A 35 58.01 1.75 -11.68
N GLU A 36 59.01 2.20 -12.42
CA GLU A 36 59.48 3.58 -12.36
C GLU A 36 58.44 4.52 -12.96
N ARG A 37 58.25 5.70 -12.35
CA ARG A 37 57.21 6.65 -12.79
C ARG A 37 57.39 7.10 -14.25
N ALA A 38 58.62 7.09 -14.75
CA ALA A 38 58.95 7.41 -16.14
C ALA A 38 58.37 6.41 -17.15
N GLU A 39 58.04 5.19 -16.72
CA GLU A 39 57.49 4.12 -17.56
C GLU A 39 55.97 4.05 -17.48
N TYR A 40 55.33 4.79 -16.57
CA TYR A 40 53.87 4.70 -16.36
C TYR A 40 53.06 5.00 -17.61
N VAL A 41 53.49 5.95 -18.44
CA VAL A 41 52.80 6.26 -19.70
C VAL A 41 52.85 5.05 -20.64
N LYS A 42 54.00 4.39 -20.77
CA LYS A 42 54.15 3.22 -21.65
C LYS A 42 53.35 2.02 -21.14
N GLU A 43 53.42 1.77 -19.83
CA GLU A 43 52.69 0.67 -19.20
C GLU A 43 51.17 0.90 -19.23
N PHE A 44 50.70 2.15 -19.36
CA PHE A 44 49.29 2.47 -19.43
C PHE A 44 48.58 1.82 -20.63
N GLU A 45 49.26 1.69 -21.77
CA GLU A 45 48.74 1.03 -22.99
C GLU A 45 48.25 -0.38 -22.73
N LEU A 46 48.96 -1.14 -21.89
CA LEU A 46 48.65 -2.53 -21.57
C LEU A 46 47.33 -2.72 -20.82
N TYR A 47 46.78 -1.63 -20.28
CA TYR A 47 45.53 -1.61 -19.53
C TYR A 47 44.38 -0.98 -20.33
N LEU A 48 44.59 -0.67 -21.61
CA LEU A 48 43.56 -0.18 -22.52
C LEU A 48 43.03 -1.33 -23.38
N LYS A 49 41.73 -1.30 -23.65
CA LYS A 49 41.11 -2.28 -24.53
C LYS A 49 41.49 -1.97 -25.97
N HIS A 50 42.05 -2.94 -26.70
CA HIS A 50 42.46 -2.72 -28.08
C HIS A 50 41.31 -2.25 -28.99
N GLY A 51 41.57 -1.22 -29.80
CA GLY A 51 40.59 -0.64 -30.73
C GLY A 51 39.49 0.18 -30.05
N SER A 52 39.66 0.52 -28.77
CA SER A 52 38.71 1.35 -28.02
C SER A 52 38.96 2.86 -28.21
N PRO A 53 37.99 3.72 -27.86
CA PRO A 53 38.21 5.17 -27.80
C PRO A 53 39.40 5.58 -26.93
N ALA A 54 39.64 4.89 -25.82
CA ALA A 54 40.78 5.13 -24.95
C ALA A 54 42.12 4.75 -25.60
N ASP A 55 42.17 3.60 -26.29
CA ASP A 55 43.35 3.13 -27.04
C ASP A 55 43.70 4.08 -28.19
N THR A 56 42.67 4.54 -28.93
CA THR A 56 42.83 5.51 -30.02
C THR A 56 43.36 6.85 -29.50
N TRP A 57 42.81 7.33 -28.38
CA TRP A 57 43.27 8.57 -27.74
C TRP A 57 44.71 8.44 -27.22
N TYR A 58 45.06 7.30 -26.62
CA TYR A 58 46.40 7.02 -26.15
C TYR A 58 47.42 7.05 -27.29
N ALA A 59 47.13 6.36 -28.40
CA ALA A 59 48.00 6.34 -29.58
C ALA A 59 48.24 7.75 -30.16
N GLU A 60 47.25 8.65 -30.09
CA GLU A 60 47.37 10.03 -30.56
C GLU A 60 48.15 10.93 -29.59
N LYS A 61 47.92 10.81 -28.28
CA LYS A 61 48.40 11.79 -27.28
C LYS A 61 49.63 11.35 -26.50
N ALA A 62 49.85 10.05 -26.28
CA ALA A 62 50.96 9.54 -25.48
C ALA A 62 52.35 9.95 -25.99
N PRO A 63 52.64 10.00 -27.31
CA PRO A 63 53.95 10.43 -27.80
C PRO A 63 54.29 11.90 -27.49
N ALA A 64 53.27 12.76 -27.35
CA ALA A 64 53.43 14.19 -27.05
C ALA A 64 53.45 14.48 -25.54
N LEU A 65 52.90 13.59 -24.73
CA LEU A 65 52.71 13.74 -23.28
C LEU A 65 53.57 12.71 -22.54
N GLY A 66 54.90 12.82 -22.70
CA GLY A 66 55.86 11.87 -22.11
C GLY A 66 56.00 11.93 -20.58
N GLU A 67 55.39 12.92 -19.94
CA GLU A 67 55.38 13.06 -18.48
C GLU A 67 54.03 12.63 -17.90
N TRP A 68 54.06 11.74 -16.89
CA TRP A 68 52.87 11.14 -16.29
C TRP A 68 51.83 12.16 -15.80
N ASP A 69 52.27 13.25 -15.15
CA ASP A 69 51.35 14.26 -14.59
C ASP A 69 50.60 15.04 -15.68
N THR A 70 51.29 15.34 -16.78
CA THR A 70 50.69 16.01 -17.94
C THR A 70 49.79 15.05 -18.71
N PHE A 71 50.21 13.79 -18.86
CA PHE A 71 49.42 12.73 -19.48
C PHE A 71 48.11 12.48 -18.73
N ILE A 72 48.16 12.30 -17.40
CA ILE A 72 46.96 11.98 -16.62
C ILE A 72 46.01 13.19 -16.50
N ALA A 73 46.54 14.42 -16.52
CA ALA A 73 45.72 15.61 -16.60
C ALA A 73 44.90 15.63 -17.91
N ALA A 74 45.54 15.35 -19.05
CA ALA A 74 44.87 15.25 -20.33
C ALA A 74 43.86 14.07 -20.38
N PHE A 75 44.21 12.93 -19.79
CA PHE A 75 43.31 11.78 -19.66
C PHE A 75 42.03 12.14 -18.91
N ARG A 76 42.14 12.83 -17.77
CA ARG A 76 40.98 13.28 -16.97
C ARG A 76 40.11 14.32 -17.67
N THR A 77 40.70 15.11 -18.58
CA THR A 77 39.95 16.04 -19.44
C THR A 77 39.15 15.29 -20.50
N GLN A 78 39.75 14.28 -21.12
CA GLN A 78 39.10 13.51 -22.17
C GLN A 78 38.05 12.53 -21.64
N PHE A 79 38.34 11.88 -20.51
CA PHE A 79 37.49 10.89 -19.85
C PHE A 79 37.08 11.42 -18.47
N PRO A 80 36.14 12.38 -18.40
CA PRO A 80 35.70 12.95 -17.14
C PRO A 80 35.02 11.87 -16.29
N ALA A 81 35.24 11.92 -14.98
CA ALA A 81 34.49 11.09 -14.05
C ALA A 81 32.98 11.31 -14.26
N PRO A 82 32.15 10.25 -14.29
CA PRO A 82 30.71 10.41 -14.25
C PRO A 82 30.37 11.36 -13.10
N LYS A 83 29.57 12.41 -13.38
CA LYS A 83 29.06 13.28 -12.33
C LYS A 83 28.19 12.41 -11.43
N VAL A 84 28.78 11.86 -10.36
CA VAL A 84 28.02 11.31 -9.25
C VAL A 84 27.27 12.51 -8.70
N GLN A 85 26.01 12.67 -9.09
CA GLN A 85 25.14 13.65 -8.46
C GLN A 85 25.11 13.25 -6.99
N ALA A 86 25.85 14.00 -6.17
CA ALA A 86 25.83 13.78 -4.74
C ALA A 86 24.38 13.97 -4.31
N ARG A 87 23.81 12.94 -3.69
CA ARG A 87 22.45 13.04 -3.16
C ARG A 87 22.37 14.29 -2.30
N THR A 88 21.29 15.03 -2.47
CA THR A 88 21.09 16.27 -1.72
C THR A 88 20.85 15.96 -0.24
N PRO A 89 21.10 16.91 0.68
CA PRO A 89 20.78 16.71 2.10
C PRO A 89 19.32 16.28 2.34
N MET A 90 18.38 16.79 1.54
CA MET A 90 16.96 16.42 1.59
C MET A 90 16.71 14.96 1.19
N GLU A 91 17.44 14.44 0.20
CA GLU A 91 17.34 13.04 -0.18
C GLU A 91 17.89 12.11 0.90
N TYR A 92 18.93 12.52 1.62
CA TYR A 92 19.41 11.79 2.79
C TYR A 92 18.43 11.83 3.95
N GLU A 93 17.74 12.96 4.18
CA GLU A 93 16.68 13.03 5.18
C GLU A 93 15.49 12.13 4.82
N ARG A 94 15.11 12.05 3.54
CA ARG A 94 14.09 11.08 3.10
C ARG A 94 14.51 9.64 3.38
N ILE A 95 15.75 9.27 3.03
CA ILE A 95 16.28 7.93 3.31
C ILE A 95 16.30 7.64 4.81
N LEU A 96 16.70 8.62 5.63
CA LEU A 96 16.71 8.53 7.09
C LEU A 96 15.30 8.21 7.63
N VAL A 97 14.28 8.90 7.13
CA VAL A 97 12.88 8.70 7.53
C VAL A 97 12.28 7.40 6.97
N GLU A 98 12.81 6.85 5.87
CA GLU A 98 12.36 5.60 5.27
C GLU A 98 13.10 4.36 5.81
N LEU A 99 14.24 4.54 6.47
CA LEU A 99 15.04 3.43 7.01
C LEU A 99 14.23 2.67 8.07
N ARG A 100 14.08 1.35 7.89
CA ARG A 100 13.34 0.48 8.81
C ARG A 100 14.19 -0.70 9.24
N LEU A 101 14.08 -1.06 10.51
CA LEU A 101 14.64 -2.29 11.05
C LEU A 101 13.54 -3.36 11.13
N GLU A 102 13.79 -4.51 10.50
CA GLU A 102 12.87 -5.64 10.57
C GLU A 102 12.96 -6.32 11.94
N GLU A 103 11.82 -6.55 12.59
CA GLU A 103 11.78 -7.10 13.96
C GLU A 103 12.38 -8.50 14.06
N SER A 104 12.22 -9.31 13.00
CA SER A 104 12.76 -10.67 12.90
C SER A 104 14.29 -10.69 12.92
N LYS A 105 14.92 -9.64 12.37
CA LYS A 105 16.37 -9.54 12.19
C LYS A 105 17.07 -8.76 13.29
N MET A 106 16.34 -8.19 14.25
CA MET A 106 16.93 -7.33 15.27
C MET A 106 18.07 -8.00 16.05
N LEU A 107 17.89 -9.28 16.40
CA LEU A 107 18.85 -10.05 17.19
C LEU A 107 19.89 -10.78 16.34
N ASP A 108 19.80 -10.66 15.01
CA ASP A 108 20.81 -11.20 14.10
C ASP A 108 22.08 -10.35 14.16
N ARG A 109 23.18 -10.92 13.67
CA ARG A 109 24.44 -10.20 13.50
C ARG A 109 24.57 -9.69 12.08
N HIS A 110 25.00 -8.43 11.96
CA HIS A 110 25.31 -7.83 10.67
C HIS A 110 26.51 -8.56 10.03
N PRO A 111 26.45 -8.93 8.74
CA PRO A 111 27.44 -9.84 8.12
C PRO A 111 28.86 -9.27 8.06
N GLU A 112 29.01 -7.95 8.00
CA GLU A 112 30.33 -7.30 7.89
C GLU A 112 30.88 -6.91 9.26
N THR A 113 30.06 -6.23 10.07
CA THR A 113 30.49 -5.65 11.35
C THR A 113 30.41 -6.64 12.51
N HIS A 114 29.71 -7.76 12.34
CA HIS A 114 29.47 -8.78 13.37
C HIS A 114 28.75 -8.28 14.64
N ASP A 115 28.25 -7.04 14.62
CA ASP A 115 27.43 -6.44 15.65
C ASP A 115 25.96 -6.80 15.49
N TYR A 116 25.18 -6.67 16.57
CA TYR A 116 23.73 -6.86 16.48
C TYR A 116 23.09 -5.85 15.53
N MET A 117 22.13 -6.29 14.72
CA MET A 117 21.49 -5.48 13.70
C MET A 117 20.88 -4.18 14.24
N TRP A 118 20.35 -4.17 15.46
CA TRP A 118 19.80 -2.95 16.06
C TRP A 118 20.86 -1.90 16.43
N ARG A 119 22.09 -2.33 16.77
CA ARG A 119 23.22 -1.42 17.02
C ARG A 119 23.77 -0.86 15.71
N TRP A 120 23.97 -1.73 14.74
CA TRP A 120 24.36 -1.33 13.38
C TRP A 120 23.35 -0.33 12.79
N TYR A 121 22.05 -0.62 12.95
CA TYR A 121 20.97 0.27 12.50
C TYR A 121 21.05 1.65 13.18
N ALA A 122 21.37 1.71 14.47
CA ALA A 122 21.52 2.96 15.19
C ALA A 122 22.72 3.78 14.67
N ASP A 123 23.85 3.13 14.38
CA ASP A 123 25.01 3.78 13.76
C ASP A 123 24.69 4.28 12.34
N GLU A 124 23.91 3.52 11.58
CA GLU A 124 23.47 3.87 10.23
C GLU A 124 22.51 5.09 10.24
N LEU A 125 21.61 5.19 11.22
CA LEU A 125 20.79 6.38 11.45
C LEU A 125 21.66 7.61 11.68
N LEU A 126 22.69 7.51 12.53
CA LEU A 126 23.61 8.62 12.79
C LEU A 126 24.38 9.03 11.52
N ARG A 127 24.77 8.04 10.69
CA ARG A 127 25.47 8.29 9.43
C ARG A 127 24.59 9.10 8.48
N TYR A 128 23.33 8.73 8.30
CA TYR A 128 22.40 9.46 7.44
C TYR A 128 22.04 10.85 8.00
N ALA A 129 21.90 10.99 9.32
CA ALA A 129 21.67 12.28 9.96
C ALA A 129 22.84 13.26 9.69
N LYS A 130 24.09 12.78 9.77
CA LYS A 130 25.29 13.57 9.42
C LYS A 130 25.33 13.94 7.94
N LEU A 131 24.96 13.02 7.05
CA LEU A 131 24.90 13.29 5.61
C LEU A 131 23.80 14.30 5.24
N ALA A 132 22.68 14.27 5.96
CA ALA A 132 21.60 15.24 5.85
C ALA A 132 21.89 16.57 6.56
N LYS A 133 22.98 16.65 7.35
CA LYS A 133 23.35 17.83 8.18
C LYS A 133 22.30 18.22 9.22
N VAL A 134 21.58 17.23 9.77
CA VAL A 134 20.55 17.41 10.80
C VAL A 134 21.01 16.88 12.17
N ASP A 135 22.23 16.37 12.26
CA ASP A 135 22.77 15.64 13.43
C ASP A 135 22.78 16.46 14.73
N SER A 136 22.95 17.78 14.63
CA SER A 136 22.94 18.70 15.77
C SER A 136 21.55 19.05 16.29
N GLY A 137 20.49 18.76 15.52
CA GLY A 137 19.10 19.07 15.88
C GLY A 137 18.26 17.82 16.16
N CYS A 138 16.99 18.04 16.46
CA CYS A 138 16.00 16.99 16.71
C CYS A 138 15.07 16.71 15.51
N SER A 139 15.34 17.33 14.36
CA SER A 139 14.56 17.13 13.13
C SER A 139 14.48 15.65 12.78
N SER A 140 13.26 15.19 12.45
CA SER A 140 12.96 13.82 12.03
C SER A 140 13.17 12.72 13.09
N ILE A 141 13.66 13.03 14.30
CA ILE A 141 13.85 12.04 15.38
C ILE A 141 12.51 11.42 15.80
N ILE A 142 11.47 12.24 16.02
CA ILE A 142 10.15 11.76 16.43
C ILE A 142 9.57 10.79 15.38
N THR A 143 9.67 11.15 14.11
CA THR A 143 9.19 10.33 13.00
C THR A 143 9.93 8.99 12.91
N VAL A 144 11.26 9.01 13.07
CA VAL A 144 12.06 7.77 13.08
C VAL A 144 11.76 6.93 14.31
N ARG A 145 11.62 7.55 15.49
CA ARG A 145 11.23 6.87 16.73
C ARG A 145 9.89 6.17 16.59
N ASP A 146 8.91 6.83 15.98
CA ASP A 146 7.58 6.26 15.78
C ASP A 146 7.59 5.03 14.86
N ALA A 147 8.55 4.97 13.95
CA ALA A 147 8.78 3.87 13.04
C ALA A 147 9.67 2.75 13.60
N LEU A 148 10.24 2.90 14.80
CA LEU A 148 11.06 1.85 15.42
C LEU A 148 10.20 0.61 15.76
N PRO A 149 10.78 -0.60 15.69
CA PRO A 149 10.21 -1.79 16.29
C PRO A 149 9.73 -1.56 17.73
N TYR A 150 8.59 -2.16 18.09
CA TYR A 150 7.97 -1.99 19.41
C TYR A 150 8.96 -2.23 20.57
N ALA A 151 9.81 -3.25 20.43
CA ALA A 151 10.81 -3.62 21.44
C ALA A 151 11.81 -2.49 21.74
N LEU A 152 12.20 -1.69 20.73
CA LEU A 152 13.04 -0.51 20.94
C LEU A 152 12.19 0.69 21.37
N LYS A 153 11.05 0.91 20.71
CA LYS A 153 10.20 2.08 20.94
C LYS A 153 9.76 2.23 22.40
N CYS A 154 9.47 1.12 23.09
CA CYS A 154 9.09 1.14 24.51
C CYS A 154 10.22 1.49 25.47
N LYS A 155 11.48 1.46 25.02
CA LYS A 155 12.67 1.69 25.84
C LYS A 155 13.34 3.02 25.52
N VAL A 156 13.19 3.51 24.30
CA VAL A 156 13.70 4.83 23.88
C VAL A 156 12.72 5.93 24.27
N GLY A 157 13.20 6.90 25.04
CA GLY A 157 12.41 8.05 25.51
C GLY A 157 11.89 8.94 24.38
N ASP A 158 10.93 9.79 24.71
CA ASP A 158 10.33 10.76 23.77
C ASP A 158 11.23 11.98 23.51
N GLU A 159 12.13 12.30 24.44
CA GLU A 159 12.89 13.53 24.46
C GLU A 159 14.37 13.29 24.16
N HIS A 160 14.78 13.66 22.94
CA HIS A 160 16.18 13.65 22.52
C HIS A 160 16.52 14.97 21.82
N GLY A 161 17.52 15.68 22.32
CA GLY A 161 17.91 17.00 21.80
C GLY A 161 18.70 16.94 20.49
N ASN A 162 19.35 15.82 20.20
CA ASN A 162 20.13 15.60 18.98
C ASN A 162 20.22 14.12 18.60
N TRP A 163 20.64 13.84 17.37
CA TRP A 163 20.74 12.48 16.85
C TRP A 163 21.75 11.61 17.59
N THR A 164 22.84 12.20 18.11
CA THR A 164 23.83 11.47 18.91
C THR A 164 23.18 10.90 20.18
N SER A 165 22.45 11.73 20.94
CA SER A 165 21.76 11.29 22.16
C SER A 165 20.70 10.21 21.88
N PHE A 166 19.97 10.34 20.77
CA PHE A 166 18.96 9.36 20.37
C PHE A 166 19.58 8.00 20.01
N VAL A 167 20.65 8.01 19.21
CA VAL A 167 21.34 6.79 18.79
C VAL A 167 22.05 6.10 19.95
N GLU A 168 22.67 6.85 20.86
CA GLU A 168 23.24 6.28 22.09
C GLU A 168 22.18 5.67 23.00
N ALA A 169 21.00 6.29 23.11
CA ALA A 169 19.88 5.72 23.86
C ALA A 169 19.37 4.41 23.23
N ILE A 170 19.33 4.32 21.89
CA ILE A 170 19.06 3.05 21.21
C ILE A 170 20.15 2.05 21.60
N LYS A 171 21.43 2.36 21.35
CA LYS A 171 22.63 1.53 21.57
C LYS A 171 22.80 1.01 23.00
N ALA A 172 22.27 1.73 23.99
CA ALA A 172 22.32 1.37 25.40
C ALA A 172 21.37 0.21 25.77
N ILE A 173 20.36 -0.10 24.96
CA ILE A 173 19.37 -1.14 25.25
C ILE A 173 20.05 -2.51 25.32
N GLN A 174 19.74 -3.30 26.34
CA GLN A 174 20.36 -4.61 26.47
C GLN A 174 19.64 -5.65 25.61
N LYS A 175 20.37 -6.69 25.18
CA LYS A 175 19.81 -7.80 24.40
C LYS A 175 18.57 -8.40 25.07
N GLN A 176 18.63 -8.63 26.37
CA GLN A 176 17.54 -9.22 27.14
C GLN A 176 16.28 -8.34 27.09
N GLU A 177 16.43 -7.01 27.14
CA GLU A 177 15.28 -6.10 27.08
C GLU A 177 14.58 -6.13 25.71
N ILE A 178 15.34 -6.36 24.64
CA ILE A 178 14.79 -6.55 23.30
C ILE A 178 14.03 -7.87 23.22
N GLU A 179 14.60 -8.96 23.74
CA GLU A 179 13.94 -10.26 23.80
C GLU A 179 12.62 -10.19 24.58
N GLU A 180 12.62 -9.58 25.76
CA GLU A 180 11.42 -9.33 26.57
C GLU A 180 10.40 -8.45 25.84
N GLY A 181 10.85 -7.42 25.12
CA GLY A 181 9.99 -6.54 24.33
C GLY A 181 9.31 -7.26 23.17
N LEU A 182 10.06 -8.12 22.47
CA LEU A 182 9.54 -8.96 21.38
C LEU A 182 8.56 -10.01 21.91
N GLU A 183 8.87 -10.64 23.05
CA GLU A 183 7.97 -11.59 23.70
C GLU A 183 6.68 -10.91 24.18
N ARG A 184 6.78 -9.75 24.82
CA ARG A 184 5.61 -8.96 25.25
C ARG A 184 4.72 -8.61 24.07
N LYS A 185 5.29 -8.21 22.93
CA LYS A 185 4.53 -7.96 21.71
C LYS A 185 3.81 -9.22 21.24
N ARG A 186 4.50 -10.35 21.13
CA ARG A 186 3.90 -11.64 20.77
C ARG A 186 2.77 -12.03 21.73
N PHE A 187 2.93 -11.77 23.02
CA PHE A 187 1.92 -12.04 24.03
C PHE A 187 0.69 -11.14 23.83
N MET A 188 0.88 -9.85 23.57
CA MET A 188 -0.21 -8.92 23.26
C MET A 188 -0.92 -9.28 21.96
N GLU A 189 -0.21 -9.68 20.92
CA GLU A 189 -0.79 -10.13 19.65
C GLU A 189 -1.62 -11.39 19.85
N LYS A 190 -1.10 -12.40 20.57
CA LYS A 190 -1.84 -13.61 20.93
C LYS A 190 -3.04 -13.32 21.82
N ALA A 191 -2.91 -12.41 22.79
CA ALA A 191 -4.02 -12.02 23.66
C ALA A 191 -5.11 -11.28 22.86
N LYS A 192 -4.73 -10.42 21.94
CA LYS A 192 -5.65 -9.74 21.03
C LYS A 192 -6.36 -10.74 20.12
N GLU A 193 -5.63 -11.70 19.55
CA GLU A 193 -6.20 -12.77 18.73
C GLU A 193 -7.21 -13.63 19.53
N ARG A 194 -6.85 -14.02 20.76
CA ARG A 194 -7.77 -14.72 21.67
C ARG A 194 -9.00 -13.90 22.01
N ALA A 195 -8.83 -12.63 22.38
CA ALA A 195 -9.96 -11.74 22.67
C ALA A 195 -10.88 -11.56 21.45
N THR A 196 -10.32 -11.47 20.24
CA THR A 196 -11.13 -11.43 19.01
C THR A 196 -11.85 -12.75 18.77
N ALA A 197 -11.20 -13.90 19.02
CA ALA A 197 -11.84 -15.21 18.88
C ALA A 197 -12.96 -15.42 19.92
N GLU A 198 -12.74 -15.02 21.17
CA GLU A 198 -13.72 -15.06 22.25
C GLU A 198 -14.90 -14.14 21.96
N ALA A 199 -14.66 -12.92 21.47
CA ALA A 199 -15.73 -12.00 21.07
C ALA A 199 -16.59 -12.59 19.94
N VAL A 200 -15.99 -13.30 18.98
CA VAL A 200 -16.71 -14.02 17.91
C VAL A 200 -17.56 -15.16 18.48
N VAL A 201 -17.02 -15.97 19.40
CA VAL A 201 -17.75 -17.08 20.04
C VAL A 201 -18.89 -16.56 20.92
N ALA A 202 -18.65 -15.53 21.73
CA ALA A 202 -19.67 -14.90 22.57
C ALA A 202 -20.80 -14.31 21.72
N SER A 203 -20.48 -13.67 20.60
CA SER A 203 -21.48 -13.19 19.63
C SER A 203 -22.31 -14.34 19.08
N LYS A 204 -21.69 -15.48 18.74
CA LYS A 204 -22.41 -16.67 18.25
C LYS A 204 -23.35 -17.25 19.31
N ASN A 205 -22.88 -17.43 20.55
CA ASN A 205 -23.67 -18.00 21.64
C ASN A 205 -24.86 -17.11 22.02
N PHE A 206 -24.70 -15.78 21.94
CA PHE A 206 -25.79 -14.83 22.16
C PHE A 206 -26.96 -15.03 21.18
N TRP A 207 -26.64 -15.30 19.90
CA TRP A 207 -27.66 -15.58 18.89
C TRP A 207 -28.33 -16.96 19.07
N GLU A 208 -27.60 -17.96 19.57
CA GLU A 208 -28.13 -19.32 19.80
C GLU A 208 -28.99 -19.42 21.08
N ALA A 209 -28.73 -18.59 22.10
CA ALA A 209 -29.44 -18.60 23.38
C ALA A 209 -30.69 -17.68 23.43
N ALA A 210 -31.05 -17.01 22.33
CA ALA A 210 -32.21 -16.11 22.29
C ALA A 210 -33.53 -16.90 22.44
N PRO A 211 -34.39 -16.59 23.44
CA PRO A 211 -35.65 -17.31 23.67
C PRO A 211 -36.64 -17.09 22.51
N GLN A 212 -37.34 -18.18 22.13
CA GLN A 212 -38.42 -18.15 21.14
C GLN A 212 -39.56 -17.27 21.68
N VAL A 213 -39.90 -16.20 20.96
CA VAL A 213 -40.93 -15.24 21.39
C VAL A 213 -42.31 -15.92 21.43
N PRO A 214 -43.05 -15.91 22.55
CA PRO A 214 -44.41 -16.45 22.59
C PRO A 214 -45.36 -15.65 21.68
N GLU A 215 -46.29 -16.34 21.02
CA GLU A 215 -47.19 -15.71 20.06
C GLU A 215 -48.09 -14.64 20.71
N SER A 216 -48.06 -13.43 20.16
CA SER A 216 -48.90 -12.30 20.61
C SER A 216 -50.40 -12.56 20.34
N PRO A 217 -51.31 -12.13 21.24
CA PRO A 217 -52.77 -12.30 21.11
C PRO A 217 -53.38 -11.66 19.86
N SER A 218 -52.68 -10.76 19.17
CA SER A 218 -53.11 -10.18 17.90
C SER A 218 -53.25 -11.22 16.77
N LYS A 219 -52.50 -12.34 16.82
CA LYS A 219 -52.67 -13.45 15.87
C LYS A 219 -53.93 -14.29 16.13
N ALA A 220 -54.43 -14.32 17.37
CA ALA A 220 -55.65 -15.05 17.73
C ALA A 220 -56.91 -14.31 17.27
N LEU A 221 -56.94 -12.97 17.37
CA LEU A 221 -58.08 -12.16 16.88
C LEU A 221 -58.23 -12.21 15.35
N GLY A 222 -57.13 -12.21 14.60
CA GLY A 222 -57.17 -12.28 13.13
C GLY A 222 -57.77 -13.58 12.57
N ARG A 223 -57.71 -14.67 13.34
CA ARG A 223 -58.38 -15.95 12.99
C ARG A 223 -59.89 -15.89 13.21
N SER A 224 -60.38 -15.12 14.19
CA SER A 224 -61.81 -15.01 14.49
C SER A 224 -62.59 -14.18 13.46
N PHE A 225 -61.95 -13.20 12.81
CA PHE A 225 -62.60 -12.37 11.78
C PHE A 225 -62.62 -13.00 10.38
N SER A 226 -61.84 -14.05 10.13
CA SER A 226 -61.88 -14.78 8.85
C SER A 226 -63.04 -15.77 8.75
N GLY A 227 -63.80 -15.99 9.83
CA GLY A 227 -64.92 -16.95 9.90
C GLY A 227 -66.31 -16.35 9.66
N MET A 228 -66.42 -15.04 9.43
CA MET A 228 -67.72 -14.35 9.34
C MET A 228 -67.90 -13.76 7.94
N GLY A 229 -68.29 -14.63 7.01
CA GLY A 229 -68.78 -14.22 5.68
C GLY A 229 -70.27 -13.85 5.74
N LEU A 230 -70.61 -12.70 5.18
CA LEU A 230 -71.96 -12.22 4.79
C LEU A 230 -71.71 -11.02 3.84
N GLU A 231 -71.61 -11.20 2.52
CA GLU A 231 -72.64 -11.40 1.47
C GLU A 231 -72.94 -10.09 0.71
N GLY A 232 -72.84 -10.16 -0.63
CA GLY A 232 -73.21 -9.12 -1.60
C GLY A 232 -72.01 -8.32 -2.13
N GLY A 233 -71.69 -8.23 -3.42
CA GLY A 233 -72.28 -8.65 -4.68
C GLY A 233 -71.53 -7.91 -5.81
N TYR A 234 -71.62 -8.42 -7.05
CA TYR A 234 -71.14 -7.82 -8.32
C TYR A 234 -69.72 -8.15 -8.84
N ARG A 235 -69.65 -9.34 -9.45
CA ARG A 235 -69.33 -9.65 -10.87
C ARG A 235 -68.43 -8.71 -11.72
N GLY A 236 -67.41 -9.35 -12.32
CA GLY A 236 -66.76 -9.02 -13.61
C GLY A 236 -65.29 -9.46 -13.59
N GLY A 237 -64.90 -10.71 -13.96
CA GLY A 237 -64.70 -11.22 -15.33
C GLY A 237 -63.40 -10.65 -15.93
N PHE A 238 -62.36 -11.37 -16.37
CA PHE A 238 -62.21 -12.73 -16.92
C PHE A 238 -60.73 -13.21 -16.86
N GLY A 239 -60.57 -14.55 -16.80
CA GLY A 239 -59.46 -15.34 -17.38
C GLY A 239 -58.16 -15.44 -16.55
N GLY A 240 -57.68 -16.59 -16.06
CA GLY A 240 -57.98 -17.98 -16.39
C GLY A 240 -56.68 -18.69 -16.79
N GLY A 241 -56.13 -19.53 -15.90
CA GLY A 241 -54.90 -20.29 -16.16
C GLY A 241 -54.43 -21.05 -14.93
N GLN A 242 -55.13 -22.12 -14.59
CA GLN A 242 -54.97 -22.95 -13.40
C GLN A 242 -54.24 -24.24 -13.78
N ARG A 243 -53.20 -24.62 -13.01
CA ARG A 243 -52.96 -25.96 -12.39
C ARG A 243 -51.47 -26.31 -12.32
N GLY A 244 -51.08 -26.74 -11.13
CA GLY A 244 -49.78 -27.37 -10.87
C GLY A 244 -49.37 -27.26 -9.40
N GLY A 245 -50.22 -27.71 -8.48
CA GLY A 245 -49.82 -27.86 -7.08
C GLY A 245 -49.08 -29.17 -6.88
N PHE A 246 -47.90 -29.12 -6.26
CA PHE A 246 -47.31 -30.18 -5.44
C PHE A 246 -46.22 -29.56 -4.54
N GLY A 247 -46.20 -29.95 -3.27
CA GLY A 247 -44.98 -29.99 -2.45
C GLY A 247 -44.61 -28.73 -1.68
N GLY A 248 -45.20 -28.53 -0.50
CA GLY A 248 -44.72 -27.56 0.48
C GLY A 248 -43.34 -27.93 1.06
N ARG A 249 -42.46 -26.94 1.17
CA ARG A 249 -41.56 -26.74 2.31
C ARG A 249 -41.62 -25.27 2.70
N GLY A 250 -42.25 -25.02 3.85
CA GLY A 250 -42.54 -23.71 4.38
C GLY A 250 -41.26 -22.94 4.67
N ASN A 251 -41.11 -21.84 3.97
CA ASN A 251 -40.15 -20.79 4.24
C ASN A 251 -40.57 -20.13 5.57
N HIS A 252 -39.80 -20.31 6.64
CA HIS A 252 -40.01 -19.60 7.89
C HIS A 252 -39.63 -18.12 7.73
N SER A 253 -40.56 -17.35 7.17
CA SER A 253 -40.62 -15.91 7.41
C SER A 253 -41.05 -15.70 8.86
N GLY A 254 -40.07 -15.71 9.77
CA GLY A 254 -40.22 -15.25 11.14
C GLY A 254 -40.65 -13.79 11.14
N GLY A 255 -41.88 -13.55 11.59
CA GLY A 255 -42.41 -12.22 11.84
C GLY A 255 -41.54 -11.52 12.88
N ARG A 256 -40.98 -10.38 12.49
CA ARG A 256 -40.29 -9.46 13.40
C ARG A 256 -41.32 -8.91 14.39
N GLY A 257 -41.11 -9.16 15.68
CA GLY A 257 -41.59 -8.29 16.74
C GLY A 257 -41.01 -6.87 16.57
N PRO A 258 -41.54 -5.87 17.29
CA PRO A 258 -41.24 -4.48 17.04
C PRO A 258 -39.80 -4.18 17.45
N PHE A 259 -38.89 -4.23 16.49
CA PHE A 259 -37.62 -3.54 16.61
C PHE A 259 -37.97 -2.09 16.86
N HIS A 260 -37.47 -1.54 17.96
CA HIS A 260 -37.36 -0.11 18.15
C HIS A 260 -36.65 0.42 16.90
N GLN A 261 -37.42 0.97 15.96
CA GLN A 261 -36.88 1.59 14.78
C GLN A 261 -36.16 2.83 15.30
N MET A 262 -34.84 2.79 15.38
CA MET A 262 -34.07 4.03 15.34
C MET A 262 -34.34 4.65 13.97
N THR A 263 -35.41 5.44 13.90
CA THR A 263 -35.62 6.38 12.83
C THR A 263 -34.52 7.42 12.97
N LEU A 264 -33.58 7.43 12.04
CA LEU A 264 -32.57 8.48 11.96
C LEU A 264 -33.30 9.83 11.86
N SER A 265 -32.80 10.86 12.54
CA SER A 265 -33.29 12.22 12.35
C SER A 265 -32.96 12.72 10.93
N ASP A 266 -33.64 13.77 10.47
CA ASP A 266 -33.39 14.34 9.14
C ASP A 266 -31.92 14.75 8.95
N ASP A 267 -31.27 15.28 10.00
CA ASP A 267 -29.83 15.62 9.98
C ASP A 267 -28.92 14.38 9.84
N GLN A 268 -29.32 13.26 10.46
CA GLN A 268 -28.61 12.00 10.36
C GLN A 268 -28.80 11.37 8.97
N VAL A 269 -29.99 11.49 8.38
CA VAL A 269 -30.27 11.07 7.00
C VAL A 269 -29.47 11.92 6.01
N ALA A 270 -29.39 13.24 6.20
CA ALA A 270 -28.56 14.12 5.38
C ALA A 270 -27.06 13.77 5.47
N THR A 271 -26.59 13.44 6.68
CA THR A 271 -25.22 12.97 6.90
C THR A 271 -24.95 11.63 6.22
N LEU A 272 -25.90 10.69 6.32
CA LEU A 272 -25.84 9.40 5.63
C LEU A 272 -25.76 9.60 4.11
N ALA A 273 -26.58 10.49 3.54
CA ALA A 273 -26.59 10.79 2.10
C ALA A 273 -25.24 11.33 1.62
N ARG A 274 -24.65 12.29 2.37
CA ARG A 274 -23.31 12.82 2.07
C ARG A 274 -22.25 11.73 2.12
N ASN A 275 -22.28 10.89 3.15
CA ASN A 275 -21.30 9.83 3.34
C ASN A 275 -21.42 8.73 2.28
N ALA A 276 -22.64 8.39 1.85
CA ALA A 276 -22.87 7.44 0.77
C ALA A 276 -22.26 7.91 -0.57
N ALA A 277 -22.12 9.22 -0.79
CA ALA A 277 -21.50 9.80 -1.97
C ALA A 277 -20.01 10.13 -1.80
N LEU A 278 -19.45 10.05 -0.58
CA LEU A 278 -18.10 10.53 -0.26
C LEU A 278 -17.00 9.66 -0.88
N LEU A 279 -17.20 8.34 -0.90
CA LEU A 279 -16.20 7.40 -1.39
C LEU A 279 -16.47 7.05 -2.86
N PRO A 280 -15.50 7.26 -3.78
CA PRO A 280 -15.61 6.84 -5.16
C PRO A 280 -15.85 5.33 -5.27
N HIS A 281 -16.85 4.93 -6.03
CA HIS A 281 -17.08 3.52 -6.39
C HIS A 281 -16.23 3.18 -7.63
N HIS A 282 -15.30 2.24 -7.46
CA HIS A 282 -14.34 1.88 -8.50
C HIS A 282 -14.91 0.86 -9.50
N PRO A 283 -14.53 0.94 -10.79
CA PRO A 283 -14.85 -0.09 -11.77
C PRO A 283 -14.11 -1.40 -11.48
N ASP A 284 -14.62 -2.53 -11.98
CA ASP A 284 -13.97 -3.85 -11.85
C ASP A 284 -12.77 -3.98 -12.80
N THR A 285 -11.69 -3.31 -12.43
CA THR A 285 -10.40 -3.28 -13.13
C THR A 285 -9.28 -3.54 -12.12
N VAL A 286 -8.08 -3.87 -12.58
CA VAL A 286 -6.94 -4.12 -11.67
C VAL A 286 -6.62 -2.85 -10.86
N GLU A 287 -6.70 -1.69 -11.51
CA GLU A 287 -6.50 -0.38 -10.92
C GLU A 287 -7.61 -0.06 -9.90
N GLY A 288 -8.86 -0.33 -10.26
CA GLY A 288 -10.01 -0.15 -9.36
C GLY A 288 -9.97 -1.06 -8.13
N GLN A 289 -9.53 -2.31 -8.28
CA GLN A 289 -9.32 -3.23 -7.17
C GLN A 289 -8.16 -2.82 -6.26
N ARG A 290 -7.11 -2.19 -6.80
CA ARG A 290 -6.02 -1.60 -6.00
C ARG A 290 -6.51 -0.40 -5.20
N ALA A 291 -7.20 0.53 -5.85
CA ALA A 291 -7.76 1.72 -5.19
C ALA A 291 -8.79 1.35 -4.10
N TYR A 292 -9.61 0.33 -4.33
CA TYR A 292 -10.52 -0.22 -3.32
C TYR A 292 -9.78 -0.78 -2.10
N ARG A 293 -8.68 -1.53 -2.31
CA ARG A 293 -7.85 -2.05 -1.21
C ARG A 293 -7.22 -0.92 -0.39
N GLU A 294 -6.77 0.14 -1.05
CA GLU A 294 -6.25 1.35 -0.38
C GLU A 294 -7.35 2.05 0.45
N GLN A 295 -8.57 2.15 -0.09
CA GLN A 295 -9.72 2.68 0.64
C GLN A 295 -10.08 1.83 1.87
N LEU A 296 -9.99 0.50 1.78
CA LEU A 296 -10.20 -0.36 2.95
C LEU A 296 -9.14 -0.16 4.03
N VAL A 297 -7.88 0.06 3.63
CA VAL A 297 -6.78 0.35 4.58
C VAL A 297 -6.96 1.71 5.23
N SER A 298 -7.32 2.75 4.47
CA SER A 298 -7.57 4.08 5.03
C SER A 298 -8.77 4.08 5.95
N TRP A 299 -9.86 3.39 5.56
CA TRP A 299 -11.04 3.19 6.40
C TRP A 299 -10.69 2.49 7.72
N ALA A 300 -9.96 1.38 7.65
CA ALA A 300 -9.55 0.64 8.83
C ALA A 300 -8.60 1.43 9.74
N ARG A 301 -7.77 2.32 9.17
CA ARG A 301 -6.89 3.22 9.93
C ARG A 301 -7.70 4.32 10.63
N GLN A 302 -8.73 4.85 9.98
CA GLN A 302 -9.51 5.97 10.50
C GLN A 302 -10.52 5.54 11.58
N TRP A 303 -11.20 4.40 11.39
CA TRP A 303 -12.28 3.97 12.29
C TRP A 303 -11.99 2.68 13.05
N GLY A 304 -10.96 1.93 12.65
CA GLY A 304 -10.64 0.61 13.20
C GLY A 304 -11.28 -0.53 12.40
N LYS A 305 -10.62 -1.69 12.38
CA LYS A 305 -11.09 -2.86 11.61
C LYS A 305 -12.43 -3.41 12.10
N GLU A 306 -12.80 -3.19 13.36
CA GLU A 306 -14.05 -3.69 13.96
C GLU A 306 -15.04 -2.56 14.28
N ALA A 307 -14.91 -1.39 13.63
CA ALA A 307 -15.81 -0.27 13.88
C ALA A 307 -17.25 -0.63 13.50
N ALA A 308 -18.19 -0.33 14.40
CA ALA A 308 -19.62 -0.46 14.12
C ALA A 308 -20.05 0.49 12.99
N ILE A 309 -20.85 -0.05 12.05
CA ILE A 309 -21.37 0.71 10.92
C ILE A 309 -22.53 1.60 11.39
N ASP A 310 -22.42 2.89 11.13
CA ASP A 310 -23.45 3.89 11.37
C ASP A 310 -23.43 4.97 10.30
N PHE A 311 -24.34 5.95 10.40
CA PHE A 311 -24.50 7.01 9.40
C PHE A 311 -23.27 7.90 9.20
N GLN A 312 -22.27 7.85 10.09
CA GLN A 312 -21.06 8.68 10.02
C GLN A 312 -19.89 8.01 9.31
N LYS A 313 -19.92 6.68 9.15
CA LYS A 313 -18.77 5.90 8.67
C LYS A 313 -19.02 5.31 7.28
N PRO A 314 -18.65 6.02 6.20
CA PRO A 314 -18.87 5.54 4.83
C PRO A 314 -18.05 4.28 4.55
N VAL A 315 -18.66 3.23 4.03
CA VAL A 315 -17.97 1.96 3.72
C VAL A 315 -17.61 1.89 2.24
N PRO A 316 -16.35 1.58 1.87
CA PRO A 316 -15.96 1.35 0.48
C PRO A 316 -16.78 0.21 -0.15
N LEU A 317 -17.25 0.41 -1.40
CA LEU A 317 -18.03 -0.59 -2.13
C LEU A 317 -17.12 -1.50 -2.96
N THR A 318 -17.40 -2.80 -2.95
CA THR A 318 -16.64 -3.78 -3.74
C THR A 318 -16.71 -3.43 -5.24
N PRO A 319 -15.58 -3.36 -5.96
CA PRO A 319 -15.57 -3.13 -7.40
C PRO A 319 -16.42 -4.15 -8.16
N GLY A 320 -17.08 -3.72 -9.23
CA GLY A 320 -17.95 -4.59 -10.04
C GLY A 320 -19.34 -4.87 -9.48
N THR A 321 -19.61 -4.43 -8.25
CA THR A 321 -20.97 -4.45 -7.69
C THR A 321 -21.80 -3.27 -8.20
N ALA A 322 -23.11 -3.29 -7.97
CA ALA A 322 -23.98 -2.19 -8.32
C ALA A 322 -23.81 -1.00 -7.34
N PRO A 323 -24.08 0.24 -7.79
CA PRO A 323 -24.09 1.42 -6.94
C PRO A 323 -25.06 1.29 -5.76
N ILE A 324 -24.81 2.03 -4.69
CA ILE A 324 -25.68 2.03 -3.51
C ILE A 324 -27.07 2.60 -3.84
N CYS A 325 -28.10 2.02 -3.24
CA CYS A 325 -29.50 2.43 -3.44
C CYS A 325 -30.03 2.26 -4.88
N SER A 326 -29.39 1.43 -5.70
CA SER A 326 -29.78 1.15 -7.10
C SER A 326 -30.78 0.00 -7.25
N GLY A 327 -31.23 -0.57 -6.12
CA GLY A 327 -32.03 -1.79 -6.08
C GLY A 327 -31.17 -3.04 -6.12
N GLU A 328 -29.95 -2.94 -5.63
CA GLU A 328 -29.01 -4.04 -5.47
C GLU A 328 -29.48 -5.06 -4.43
N CYS A 329 -29.04 -6.30 -4.61
CA CYS A 329 -29.14 -7.32 -3.60
C CYS A 329 -28.10 -7.05 -2.50
N TYR A 330 -28.53 -6.85 -1.26
CA TYR A 330 -27.62 -6.60 -0.13
C TYR A 330 -26.73 -7.81 0.22
N ASN A 331 -26.95 -8.98 -0.39
CA ASN A 331 -26.13 -10.17 -0.18
C ASN A 331 -24.90 -10.21 -1.11
N CYS A 332 -25.06 -9.87 -2.39
CA CYS A 332 -24.01 -9.98 -3.41
C CYS A 332 -23.71 -8.68 -4.17
N GLY A 333 -24.43 -7.60 -3.87
CA GLY A 333 -24.24 -6.29 -4.49
C GLY A 333 -24.74 -6.17 -5.93
N MET A 334 -25.34 -7.22 -6.51
CA MET A 334 -25.82 -7.21 -7.91
C MET A 334 -27.31 -6.86 -8.02
N ARG A 335 -27.74 -6.34 -9.17
CA ARG A 335 -29.16 -6.09 -9.48
C ARG A 335 -29.82 -7.32 -10.12
N GLY A 336 -31.14 -7.29 -10.24
CA GLY A 336 -31.92 -8.30 -10.98
C GLY A 336 -32.55 -9.41 -10.11
N HIS A 337 -32.28 -9.44 -8.81
CA HIS A 337 -32.91 -10.37 -7.88
C HIS A 337 -33.04 -9.76 -6.48
N GLN A 338 -33.93 -10.32 -5.66
CA GLN A 338 -34.04 -9.97 -4.25
C GLN A 338 -33.16 -10.88 -3.39
N GLY A 339 -32.79 -10.44 -2.19
CA GLY A 339 -31.96 -11.23 -1.28
C GLY A 339 -32.47 -12.65 -1.00
N ARG A 340 -33.80 -12.86 -1.02
CA ARG A 340 -34.42 -14.19 -0.84
C ARG A 340 -34.14 -15.16 -1.99
N SER A 341 -33.85 -14.64 -3.18
CA SER A 341 -33.54 -15.41 -4.39
C SER A 341 -32.04 -15.39 -4.71
N CYS A 342 -31.21 -14.86 -3.79
CA CYS A 342 -29.78 -14.80 -3.99
C CYS A 342 -29.13 -16.15 -3.65
N THR A 343 -28.38 -16.70 -4.60
CA THR A 343 -27.63 -17.96 -4.42
C THR A 343 -26.16 -17.74 -4.07
N ALA A 344 -25.70 -16.48 -3.99
CA ALA A 344 -24.31 -16.16 -3.72
C ALA A 344 -23.90 -16.57 -2.29
N THR A 345 -22.85 -17.38 -2.20
CA THR A 345 -22.27 -17.88 -0.94
C THR A 345 -20.75 -17.70 -0.94
N GLY A 346 -20.13 -17.75 0.25
CA GLY A 346 -18.68 -17.62 0.40
C GLY A 346 -18.12 -16.35 -0.25
N ALA A 347 -17.13 -16.51 -1.12
CA ALA A 347 -16.43 -15.42 -1.81
C ALA A 347 -17.31 -14.61 -2.79
N GLN A 348 -18.48 -15.12 -3.19
CA GLN A 348 -19.41 -14.41 -4.07
C GLN A 348 -20.33 -13.43 -3.31
N ALA A 349 -20.33 -13.51 -1.98
CA ALA A 349 -21.17 -12.68 -1.13
C ALA A 349 -20.34 -11.54 -0.52
N LEU A 350 -20.94 -10.37 -0.34
CA LEU A 350 -20.23 -9.15 0.11
C LEU A 350 -19.64 -9.31 1.52
N GLY A 351 -18.66 -8.49 1.90
CA GLY A 351 -18.25 -8.43 3.30
C GLY A 351 -19.40 -7.99 4.22
N PRO A 352 -19.51 -8.49 5.47
CA PRO A 352 -20.64 -8.18 6.37
C PRO A 352 -20.87 -6.68 6.55
N ARG A 353 -19.79 -5.89 6.62
CA ARG A 353 -19.85 -4.41 6.74
C ARG A 353 -20.48 -3.73 5.53
N GLU A 354 -20.13 -4.15 4.32
CA GLU A 354 -20.73 -3.59 3.11
C GLU A 354 -22.22 -3.94 3.04
N ARG A 355 -22.62 -5.14 3.51
CA ARG A 355 -24.04 -5.52 3.60
C ARG A 355 -24.80 -4.62 4.57
N GLU A 356 -24.25 -4.40 5.77
CA GLU A 356 -24.84 -3.51 6.78
C GLU A 356 -24.96 -2.07 6.27
N TRP A 357 -23.91 -1.58 5.61
CA TRP A 357 -23.90 -0.25 5.00
C TRP A 357 -24.97 -0.09 3.91
N ARG A 358 -25.09 -1.07 3.00
CA ARG A 358 -26.12 -1.07 1.96
C ARG A 358 -27.53 -1.18 2.53
N VAL A 359 -27.73 -1.94 3.60
CA VAL A 359 -29.02 -2.02 4.32
C VAL A 359 -29.35 -0.67 4.98
N LEU A 360 -28.39 -0.02 5.62
CA LEU A 360 -28.57 1.28 6.27
C LEU A 360 -28.95 2.34 5.22
N CYS A 361 -28.19 2.45 4.14
CA CYS A 361 -28.47 3.39 3.06
C CYS A 361 -29.80 3.09 2.38
N GLY A 362 -30.08 1.83 2.01
CA GLY A 362 -31.31 1.46 1.32
C GLY A 362 -32.58 1.53 2.19
N ARG A 363 -32.45 1.66 3.52
CA ARG A 363 -33.57 1.90 4.44
C ARG A 363 -33.90 3.38 4.60
N HIS A 364 -32.90 4.24 4.58
CA HIS A 364 -33.03 5.65 4.97
C HIS A 364 -32.86 6.65 3.82
N LEU A 365 -32.24 6.24 2.71
CA LEU A 365 -32.08 7.07 1.52
C LEU A 365 -33.14 6.70 0.46
N PRO A 366 -33.59 7.67 -0.35
CA PRO A 366 -34.45 7.38 -1.48
C PRO A 366 -33.72 6.46 -2.46
N ARG A 367 -34.47 5.53 -3.07
CA ARG A 367 -33.93 4.69 -4.14
C ARG A 367 -33.62 5.58 -5.34
N SER A 368 -32.43 5.43 -5.89
CA SER A 368 -32.05 6.07 -7.13
C SER A 368 -32.98 5.54 -8.22
N SER A 369 -33.75 6.43 -8.85
CA SER A 369 -34.60 6.08 -9.99
C SER A 369 -33.77 5.38 -11.07
N PRO A 370 -34.30 4.36 -11.79
CA PRO A 370 -33.65 3.83 -12.99
C PRO A 370 -33.34 4.89 -14.05
N SER A 371 -33.97 6.09 -13.97
CA SER A 371 -33.77 7.21 -14.88
C SER A 371 -32.65 8.17 -14.48
N GLU A 372 -32.11 8.10 -13.27
CA GLU A 372 -30.95 8.87 -12.87
C GLU A 372 -29.72 7.98 -12.94
N ARG A 373 -29.11 7.94 -14.12
CA ARG A 373 -27.70 7.59 -14.23
C ARG A 373 -26.97 8.48 -13.22
N PRO A 374 -26.24 7.92 -12.23
CA PRO A 374 -25.19 8.71 -11.60
C PRO A 374 -24.37 9.27 -12.77
N ARG A 375 -24.11 10.57 -12.78
CA ARG A 375 -23.03 11.08 -13.61
C ARG A 375 -21.81 10.25 -13.22
N ALA A 376 -21.48 9.24 -14.03
CA ALA A 376 -20.10 8.88 -14.24
C ALA A 376 -19.48 10.24 -14.56
N VAL A 377 -18.79 10.82 -13.57
CA VAL A 377 -18.02 12.02 -13.81
C VAL A 377 -17.04 11.55 -14.85
N ASN A 378 -17.31 11.98 -16.09
CA ASN A 378 -16.49 11.68 -17.24
C ASN A 378 -15.05 11.89 -16.83
N ASN A 379 -14.24 10.91 -17.19
CA ASN A 379 -12.82 11.05 -17.32
C ASN A 379 -12.56 12.38 -18.05
N VAL A 380 -12.13 13.40 -17.32
CA VAL A 380 -11.37 14.50 -17.94
C VAL A 380 -9.92 14.02 -17.89
N MET A 381 -9.68 13.05 -18.77
CA MET A 381 -8.42 12.61 -19.31
C MET A 381 -8.85 12.17 -20.73
N ASP A 382 -8.59 12.83 -21.86
CA ASP A 382 -7.72 13.95 -22.19
C ASP A 382 -8.03 14.35 -23.65
N ALA A 383 -8.07 15.65 -23.96
CA ALA A 383 -7.83 16.13 -25.33
C ALA A 383 -6.46 16.81 -25.47
N GLU A 384 -5.83 17.19 -24.34
CA GLU A 384 -4.47 17.76 -24.31
C GLU A 384 -3.37 16.69 -24.17
N PHE A 385 -3.65 15.53 -23.57
CA PHE A 385 -2.67 14.43 -23.47
C PHE A 385 -2.52 13.65 -24.78
N GLU A 386 -3.58 13.45 -25.58
CA GLU A 386 -3.46 12.86 -26.93
C GLU A 386 -2.74 13.80 -27.92
N ALA A 387 -2.84 15.11 -27.72
CA ALA A 387 -2.08 16.11 -28.47
C ALA A 387 -0.60 16.14 -28.09
N TRP A 388 -0.25 15.77 -26.85
CA TRP A 388 1.13 15.66 -26.38
C TRP A 388 1.77 14.31 -26.74
N ALA A 389 1.01 13.21 -26.68
CA ALA A 389 1.49 11.86 -26.98
C ALA A 389 1.65 11.56 -28.48
N SER A 390 1.07 12.37 -29.37
CA SER A 390 1.18 12.20 -30.83
C SER A 390 2.31 13.01 -31.49
N ALA A 391 3.09 13.78 -30.73
CA ALA A 391 4.06 14.73 -31.27
C ALA A 391 5.51 14.21 -31.38
N ASP A 392 5.83 12.97 -30.97
CA ASP A 392 7.24 12.53 -30.92
C ASP A 392 7.49 11.10 -31.45
N SER A 393 6.84 10.75 -32.57
CA SER A 393 7.16 9.53 -33.30
C SER A 393 7.00 9.72 -34.81
N GLY A 394 8.02 10.30 -35.44
CA GLY A 394 8.22 10.19 -36.87
C GLY A 394 8.89 11.39 -37.52
N ASN A 395 10.23 11.42 -37.52
CA ASN A 395 10.96 12.07 -38.60
C ASN A 395 12.34 11.43 -38.78
N GLY A 396 12.37 10.44 -39.67
CA GLY A 396 13.58 9.93 -40.30
C GLY A 396 13.34 9.78 -41.80
N ALA A 397 14.24 10.40 -42.57
CA ALA A 397 14.44 10.29 -44.02
C ALA A 397 13.63 11.22 -44.95
N GLY A 398 14.25 12.38 -45.24
CA GLY A 398 14.79 12.76 -46.55
C GLY A 398 13.93 12.63 -47.82
N SER A 399 13.88 13.72 -48.61
CA SER A 399 14.48 13.76 -49.97
C SER A 399 13.96 14.97 -50.77
N MET A 400 14.90 15.66 -51.41
CA MET A 400 14.82 16.36 -52.71
C MET A 400 13.59 17.22 -53.05
N ALA A 401 13.81 18.53 -53.19
CA ALA A 401 13.75 19.27 -54.46
C ALA A 401 14.26 20.70 -54.25
#